data_AF-A0A832CM90-F1
#
_entry.id   AF-A0A832CM90-F1
#
_cell.length_a   1.000
_cell.length_b   1.000
_cell.length_c   1.000
_cell.angle_alpha   90.00
_cell.angle_beta   90.00
_cell.angle_gamma   90.00
#
_symmetry.space_group_name_H-M   'P 1'
#
loop_
_entity.id
_entity.type
_entity.pdbx_description
1 polymer ?
#
loop_
_entity_poly.entity_id
_entity_poly.type
_entity_poly.pdbx_seq_one_letter_code
_entity_poly.pdbx_strand_id
1 'polypeptide(L)'
;MKTLLNQQTARQYLLQASPDDINVVLLFNHEVINRAEVEQWTVQGNDPAQLQELYRRIEARKPNGNTNIYDPVIMGLEIMQQKGLGNRLPAIILMTDGMSNRGSYEDLTAAWQRLGLNVPVYAITFGDADVSQLKGITALTAGQIFDGRKDLIAAFRKARGNN
;
A
#
# COMPACT_ATOMS: atom_id res chain seq x y z
N MET A 1 -8.02 -8.42 7.18
CA MET A 1 -8.35 -7.21 6.40
C MET A 1 -9.62 -6.49 6.88
N LYS A 2 -10.68 -7.19 7.31
CA LYS A 2 -11.95 -6.60 7.81
C LYS A 2 -11.82 -5.44 8.80
N THR A 3 -10.77 -5.47 9.61
CA THR A 3 -10.45 -4.49 10.66
C THR A 3 -10.04 -3.10 10.15
N LEU A 4 -9.48 -3.02 8.93
CA LEU A 4 -8.73 -1.82 8.48
C LEU A 4 -9.58 -0.83 7.67
N LEU A 5 -10.48 -1.33 6.83
CA LEU A 5 -11.31 -0.50 5.95
C LEU A 5 -12.73 -0.30 6.48
N ASN A 6 -13.11 -1.00 7.56
CA ASN A 6 -14.33 -0.73 8.30
C ASN A 6 -14.09 0.43 9.27
N GLN A 7 -14.75 1.58 9.06
CA GLN A 7 -14.51 2.80 9.85
C GLN A 7 -14.81 2.66 11.35
N GLN A 8 -15.75 1.80 11.75
CA GLN A 8 -16.06 1.56 13.16
C GLN A 8 -14.91 0.82 13.85
N THR A 9 -14.37 -0.20 13.18
CA THR A 9 -13.25 -0.99 13.71
C THR A 9 -11.95 -0.21 13.64
N ALA A 10 -11.70 0.52 12.54
CA ALA A 10 -10.55 1.40 12.38
C ALA A 10 -10.47 2.47 13.49
N ARG A 11 -11.63 2.95 13.99
CA ARG A 11 -11.71 3.88 15.12
C ARG A 11 -10.99 3.38 16.36
N GLN A 12 -11.16 2.10 16.66
CA GLN A 12 -10.60 1.48 17.86
C GLN A 12 -9.07 1.50 17.85
N TYR A 13 -8.48 1.63 16.66
CA TYR A 13 -7.04 1.63 16.44
C TYR A 13 -6.49 2.97 15.94
N LEU A 14 -7.32 4.03 15.91
CA LEU A 14 -6.98 5.35 15.38
C LEU A 14 -6.59 5.32 13.89
N LEU A 15 -7.23 4.45 13.11
CA LEU A 15 -6.97 4.25 11.68
C LEU A 15 -8.08 4.80 10.77
N GLN A 16 -9.04 5.57 11.30
CA GLN A 16 -10.15 6.12 10.51
C GLN A 16 -9.64 7.08 9.45
N ALA A 17 -10.22 7.07 8.26
CA ALA A 17 -9.86 8.04 7.23
C ALA A 17 -10.30 9.46 7.67
N SER A 18 -9.52 10.47 7.31
CA SER A 18 -9.88 11.88 7.43
C SER A 18 -10.62 12.37 6.17
N PRO A 19 -11.37 13.48 6.22
CA PRO A 19 -12.00 14.07 5.04
C PRO A 19 -11.01 14.49 3.95
N ASP A 20 -9.74 14.74 4.32
CA ASP A 20 -8.69 15.13 3.39
C ASP A 20 -7.90 13.93 2.84
N ASP A 21 -8.11 12.72 3.37
CA ASP A 21 -7.35 11.53 2.96
C ASP A 21 -7.70 11.13 1.52
N ILE A 22 -6.72 10.56 0.82
CA ILE A 22 -6.95 9.87 -0.46
C ILE A 22 -6.44 8.44 -0.28
N ASN A 23 -7.35 7.48 -0.35
CA ASN A 23 -7.04 6.06 -0.21
C ASN A 23 -7.05 5.42 -1.59
N VAL A 24 -5.92 4.84 -2.01
CA VAL A 24 -5.79 4.13 -3.28
C VAL A 24 -5.40 2.69 -3.00
N VAL A 25 -6.06 1.74 -3.65
CA VAL A 25 -5.74 0.31 -3.52
C VAL A 25 -5.25 -0.22 -4.86
N LEU A 26 -4.03 -0.77 -4.86
CA LEU A 26 -3.45 -1.45 -6.01
C LEU A 26 -3.39 -2.94 -5.70
N LEU A 27 -4.09 -3.74 -6.50
CA LEU A 27 -4.01 -5.19 -6.46
C LEU A 27 -2.95 -5.64 -7.45
N PHE A 28 -2.11 -6.60 -7.07
CA PHE A 28 -1.01 -7.03 -7.92
C PHE A 28 -0.79 -8.54 -7.90
N ASN A 29 -0.24 -9.04 -9.00
CA ASN A 29 0.39 -10.34 -9.12
C ASN A 29 1.77 -10.15 -9.80
N HIS A 30 1.97 -10.59 -11.04
CA HIS A 30 3.13 -10.23 -11.85
C HIS A 30 3.10 -8.78 -12.36
N GLU A 31 1.93 -8.14 -12.29
CA GLU A 31 1.66 -6.74 -12.62
C GLU A 31 0.55 -6.18 -11.71
N VAL A 32 0.33 -4.87 -11.74
CA VAL A 32 -0.84 -4.25 -11.12
C VAL A 32 -2.12 -4.59 -11.92
N ILE A 33 -2.97 -5.43 -11.33
CA ILE A 33 -4.19 -6.01 -11.93
C ILE A 33 -5.21 -4.93 -12.28
N ASN A 34 -5.37 -3.94 -11.41
CA ASN A 34 -6.37 -2.87 -11.56
C ASN A 34 -5.78 -1.57 -12.12
N ARG A 35 -4.67 -1.64 -12.87
CA ARG A 35 -3.96 -0.48 -13.42
C ARG A 35 -4.87 0.44 -14.25
N ALA A 36 -5.73 -0.14 -15.09
CA ALA A 36 -6.64 0.62 -15.96
C ALA A 36 -7.87 1.18 -15.21
N GLU A 37 -8.08 0.79 -13.96
CA GLU A 37 -9.30 1.08 -13.19
C GLU A 37 -9.00 1.83 -11.89
N VAL A 38 -7.80 2.39 -11.69
CA VAL A 38 -7.34 3.00 -10.42
C VAL A 38 -8.36 3.95 -9.78
N GLU A 39 -9.07 4.75 -10.57
CA GLU A 39 -10.09 5.67 -10.06
C GLU A 39 -11.26 4.93 -9.38
N GLN A 40 -11.60 3.72 -9.84
CA GLN A 40 -12.60 2.86 -9.18
C GLN A 40 -12.09 2.20 -7.88
N TRP A 41 -10.79 2.30 -7.63
CA TRP A 41 -10.09 1.81 -6.44
C TRP A 41 -9.53 2.96 -5.60
N THR A 42 -10.02 4.17 -5.85
CA THR A 42 -9.66 5.39 -5.15
C THR A 42 -10.86 5.90 -4.36
N VAL A 43 -10.67 6.22 -3.09
CA VAL A 43 -11.66 6.91 -2.26
C VAL A 43 -11.05 8.21 -1.76
N GLN A 44 -11.72 9.32 -2.03
CA GLN A 44 -11.39 10.63 -1.48
C GLN A 44 -12.22 10.89 -0.23
N GLY A 45 -11.56 11.34 0.82
CA GLY A 45 -12.13 11.55 2.13
C GLY A 45 -12.46 10.25 2.87
N ASN A 46 -13.49 10.33 3.70
CA ASN A 46 -13.81 9.32 4.70
C ASN A 46 -15.25 8.81 4.65
N ASP A 47 -15.90 8.88 3.47
CA ASP A 47 -17.24 8.33 3.25
C ASP A 47 -17.28 6.83 3.62
N PRO A 48 -18.05 6.44 4.65
CA PRO A 48 -18.09 5.06 5.11
C PRO A 48 -18.63 4.07 4.07
N ALA A 49 -19.58 4.51 3.22
CA ALA A 49 -20.16 3.66 2.19
C ALA A 49 -19.16 3.39 1.07
N GLN A 50 -18.40 4.41 0.65
CA GLN A 50 -17.35 4.26 -0.37
C GLN A 50 -16.20 3.39 0.13
N LEU A 51 -15.75 3.58 1.38
CA LEU A 51 -14.70 2.75 1.98
C LEU A 51 -15.17 1.29 2.17
N GLN A 52 -16.42 1.09 2.56
CA GLN A 52 -17.02 -0.24 2.67
C GLN A 52 -17.18 -0.92 1.30
N GLU A 53 -17.50 -0.15 0.26
CA GLU A 53 -17.56 -0.65 -1.12
C GLU A 53 -16.18 -1.05 -1.63
N LEU A 54 -15.16 -0.19 -1.42
CA LEU A 54 -13.77 -0.51 -1.74
C LEU A 54 -13.34 -1.81 -1.04
N TYR A 55 -13.69 -1.97 0.23
CA TYR A 55 -13.43 -3.20 0.99
C TYR A 55 -14.09 -4.44 0.36
N ARG A 56 -15.37 -4.36 0.01
CA ARG A 56 -16.09 -5.48 -0.64
C ARG A 56 -15.44 -5.88 -1.96
N ARG A 57 -14.98 -4.90 -2.74
CA ARG A 57 -14.26 -5.15 -4.00
C ARG A 57 -12.95 -5.91 -3.78
N ILE A 58 -12.21 -5.59 -2.71
CA ILE A 58 -10.99 -6.32 -2.33
C ILE A 58 -11.35 -7.76 -1.94
N GLU A 59 -12.35 -7.96 -1.09
CA GLU A 59 -12.75 -9.32 -0.63
C GLU A 59 -13.25 -10.22 -1.76
N ALA A 60 -13.85 -9.66 -2.80
CA ALA A 60 -14.34 -10.41 -3.95
C ALA A 60 -13.21 -10.96 -4.86
N ARG A 61 -11.97 -10.51 -4.67
CA ARG A 61 -10.83 -10.92 -5.51
C ARG A 61 -10.14 -12.15 -4.93
N LYS A 62 -9.69 -13.03 -5.84
CA LYS A 62 -8.88 -14.20 -5.51
C LYS A 62 -7.45 -13.97 -5.98
N PRO A 63 -6.43 -14.23 -5.13
CA PRO A 63 -5.04 -14.21 -5.56
C PRO A 63 -4.79 -15.20 -6.70
N ASN A 64 -3.99 -14.81 -7.69
CA ASN A 64 -3.54 -15.71 -8.75
C ASN A 64 -2.19 -15.23 -9.32
N GLY A 65 -1.49 -16.14 -9.99
CA GLY A 65 -0.29 -15.80 -10.76
C GLY A 65 0.99 -15.67 -9.93
N ASN A 66 1.99 -15.06 -10.58
CA ASN A 66 3.31 -14.77 -10.03
C ASN A 66 3.28 -13.51 -9.14
N THR A 67 4.44 -13.10 -8.60
CA THR A 67 4.55 -11.96 -7.69
C THR A 67 5.56 -10.94 -8.22
N ASN A 68 5.16 -9.68 -8.26
CA ASN A 68 5.94 -8.50 -8.60
C ASN A 68 5.68 -7.42 -7.54
N ILE A 69 6.53 -7.38 -6.51
CA ILE A 69 6.37 -6.44 -5.40
C ILE A 69 6.81 -5.01 -5.76
N TYR A 70 7.55 -4.83 -6.85
CA TYR A 70 8.15 -3.55 -7.23
C TYR A 70 7.17 -2.69 -8.06
N ASP A 71 6.47 -3.30 -9.02
CA ASP A 71 5.49 -2.61 -9.88
C ASP A 71 4.40 -1.83 -9.11
N PRO A 72 3.72 -2.39 -8.08
CA PRO A 72 2.74 -1.64 -7.30
C PRO A 72 3.36 -0.47 -6.53
N VAL A 73 4.61 -0.58 -6.08
CA VAL A 73 5.31 0.51 -5.36
C VAL A 73 5.62 1.65 -6.34
N ILE A 74 6.18 1.33 -7.51
CA ILE A 74 6.45 2.29 -8.58
C ILE A 74 5.16 3.02 -8.98
N MET A 75 4.10 2.27 -9.25
CA MET A 75 2.81 2.85 -9.63
C MET A 75 2.21 3.73 -8.52
N GLY A 76 2.34 3.32 -7.25
CA GLY A 76 1.92 4.14 -6.12
C GLY A 76 2.64 5.49 -6.06
N LEU A 77 3.97 5.50 -6.28
CA LEU A 77 4.75 6.73 -6.35
C LEU A 77 4.33 7.61 -7.52
N GLU A 78 4.06 7.03 -8.70
CA GLU A 78 3.60 7.77 -9.88
C GLU A 78 2.23 8.42 -9.65
N ILE A 79 1.29 7.70 -9.03
CA ILE A 79 -0.03 8.24 -8.66
C ILE A 79 0.13 9.42 -7.69
N MET A 80 1.00 9.30 -6.69
CA MET A 80 1.26 10.39 -5.73
C MET A 80 1.89 11.61 -6.39
N GLN A 81 2.80 11.41 -7.35
CA GLN A 81 3.38 12.50 -8.14
C GLN A 81 2.29 13.24 -8.93
N GLN A 82 1.44 12.49 -9.63
CA GLN A 82 0.40 13.05 -10.49
C GLN A 82 -0.69 13.79 -9.70
N LYS A 83 -1.14 13.23 -8.59
CA LYS A 83 -2.20 13.85 -7.76
C LYS A 83 -1.66 14.99 -6.88
N GLY A 84 -0.36 14.99 -6.60
CA GLY A 84 0.27 15.93 -5.67
C GLY A 84 -0.04 15.61 -4.21
N LEU A 85 0.90 15.94 -3.34
CA LEU A 85 0.80 15.61 -1.91
C LEU A 85 0.02 16.67 -1.10
N GLY A 86 0.16 17.94 -1.46
CA GLY A 86 -0.39 19.04 -0.66
C GLY A 86 0.11 18.99 0.79
N ASN A 87 -0.81 19.08 1.74
CA ASN A 87 -0.51 18.97 3.19
C ASN A 87 -0.67 17.54 3.74
N ARG A 88 -0.84 16.53 2.87
CA ARG A 88 -1.04 15.14 3.30
C ARG A 88 0.29 14.49 3.65
N LEU A 89 0.25 13.55 4.60
CA LEU A 89 1.37 12.65 4.88
C LEU A 89 1.27 11.43 3.97
N PRO A 90 2.11 11.30 2.92
CA PRO A 90 2.06 10.12 2.06
C PRO A 90 2.70 8.92 2.74
N ALA A 91 2.13 7.74 2.49
CA ALA A 91 2.74 6.46 2.82
C ALA A 91 2.22 5.40 1.87
N ILE A 92 3.06 4.42 1.54
CA ILE A 92 2.66 3.21 0.82
C ILE A 92 2.70 2.05 1.81
N ILE A 93 1.64 1.24 1.82
CA ILE A 93 1.63 -0.02 2.57
C ILE A 93 1.69 -1.15 1.54
N LEU A 94 2.81 -1.87 1.49
CA LEU A 94 3.01 -3.03 0.62
C LEU A 94 2.69 -4.30 1.40
N MET A 95 1.71 -5.07 0.97
CA MET A 95 1.31 -6.33 1.60
C MET A 95 1.64 -7.48 0.66
N THR A 96 2.41 -8.47 1.12
CA THR A 96 2.78 -9.63 0.29
C THR A 96 2.99 -10.89 1.12
N ASP A 97 2.63 -12.04 0.56
CA ASP A 97 2.84 -13.37 1.13
C ASP A 97 3.93 -14.20 0.41
N GLY A 98 4.55 -13.63 -0.63
CA GLY A 98 5.43 -14.38 -1.53
C GLY A 98 6.63 -13.57 -2.03
N MET A 99 7.58 -14.30 -2.63
CA MET A 99 8.79 -13.75 -3.20
C MET A 99 8.54 -13.21 -4.61
N SER A 100 9.07 -12.03 -4.91
CA SER A 100 9.01 -11.46 -6.24
C SER A 100 9.88 -12.24 -7.21
N ASN A 101 9.29 -12.73 -8.30
CA ASN A 101 10.00 -13.37 -9.42
C ASN A 101 9.88 -12.56 -10.73
N ARG A 102 9.29 -11.35 -10.62
CA ARG A 102 9.18 -10.34 -11.67
C ARG A 102 9.51 -8.96 -11.08
N GLY A 103 9.84 -8.01 -11.96
CA GLY A 103 10.35 -6.70 -11.57
C GLY A 103 11.74 -6.77 -10.95
N SER A 104 12.32 -5.60 -10.67
CA SER A 104 13.66 -5.51 -10.09
C SER A 104 13.76 -4.36 -9.09
N TYR A 105 14.74 -4.47 -8.18
CA TYR A 105 15.08 -3.40 -7.25
C TYR A 105 15.67 -2.19 -7.97
N GLU A 106 16.38 -2.43 -9.08
CA GLU A 106 16.96 -1.44 -9.95
C GLU A 106 15.88 -0.57 -10.61
N ASP A 107 14.79 -1.17 -11.10
CA ASP A 107 13.65 -0.43 -11.67
C ASP A 107 13.00 0.47 -10.62
N LEU A 108 12.81 -0.05 -9.40
CA LEU A 108 12.28 0.74 -8.29
C LEU A 108 13.22 1.90 -7.94
N THR A 109 14.52 1.65 -7.88
CA THR A 109 15.51 2.69 -7.58
C THR A 109 15.51 3.79 -8.63
N ALA A 110 15.48 3.42 -9.91
CA ALA A 110 15.41 4.36 -11.02
C ALA A 110 14.12 5.19 -10.99
N ALA A 111 12.97 4.56 -10.71
CA ALA A 111 11.70 5.25 -10.56
C ALA A 111 11.72 6.20 -9.35
N TRP A 112 12.20 5.75 -8.20
CA TRP A 112 12.30 6.56 -6.99
C TRP A 112 13.15 7.82 -7.20
N GLN A 113 14.33 7.67 -7.82
CA GLN A 113 15.21 8.79 -8.18
C GLN A 113 14.56 9.75 -9.17
N ARG A 114 13.93 9.22 -10.22
CA ARG A 114 13.25 10.01 -11.26
C ARG A 114 12.07 10.81 -10.70
N LEU A 115 11.29 10.22 -9.80
CA LEU A 115 10.09 10.84 -9.24
C LEU A 115 10.43 11.85 -8.13
N GLY A 116 11.57 11.67 -7.43
CA GLY A 116 12.04 12.59 -6.40
C GLY A 116 11.12 12.70 -5.18
N LEU A 117 10.24 11.70 -4.98
CA LEU A 117 9.28 11.67 -3.88
C LEU A 117 9.85 10.91 -2.69
N ASN A 118 9.90 11.57 -1.53
CA ASN A 118 10.28 10.93 -0.27
C ASN A 118 9.05 10.34 0.43
N VAL A 119 8.60 9.16 -0.03
CA VAL A 119 7.43 8.47 0.50
C VAL A 119 7.85 7.17 1.19
N PRO A 120 7.57 6.99 2.49
CA PRO A 120 7.86 5.75 3.18
C PRO A 120 7.02 4.59 2.67
N VAL A 121 7.67 3.47 2.38
CA VAL A 121 7.01 2.19 2.08
C VAL A 121 7.07 1.29 3.32
N TYR A 122 5.92 1.01 3.92
CA TYR A 122 5.80 0.06 5.01
C TYR A 122 5.43 -1.31 4.45
N ALA A 123 6.35 -2.27 4.55
CA ALA A 123 6.14 -3.63 4.06
C ALA A 123 5.52 -4.50 5.16
N ILE A 124 4.50 -5.28 4.80
CA ILE A 124 3.83 -6.22 5.69
C ILE A 124 3.96 -7.61 5.08
N THR A 125 4.71 -8.47 5.77
CA THR A 125 4.90 -9.86 5.36
C THR A 125 3.76 -10.72 5.85
N PHE A 126 3.21 -11.50 4.95
CA PHE A 126 2.43 -12.70 5.23
C PHE A 126 3.26 -13.92 4.79
N GLY A 127 2.95 -15.11 5.29
CA GLY A 127 3.53 -16.36 4.77
C GLY A 127 5.05 -16.37 4.57
N ASP A 128 5.46 -16.70 3.35
CA ASP A 128 6.84 -17.02 2.92
C ASP A 128 7.48 -15.89 2.11
N ALA A 129 7.10 -14.63 2.38
CA ALA A 129 7.69 -13.46 1.72
C ALA A 129 9.22 -13.38 1.95
N ASP A 130 9.96 -13.03 0.90
CA ASP A 130 11.42 -12.82 1.01
C ASP A 130 11.72 -11.46 1.66
N VAL A 131 12.09 -11.53 2.93
CA VAL A 131 12.45 -10.36 3.76
C VAL A 131 13.61 -9.56 3.17
N SER A 132 14.53 -10.18 2.42
CA SER A 132 15.67 -9.47 1.83
C SER A 132 15.23 -8.48 0.74
N GLN A 133 14.27 -8.87 -0.10
CA GLN A 133 13.68 -7.99 -1.13
C GLN A 133 12.96 -6.80 -0.47
N LEU A 134 12.20 -7.06 0.59
CA LEU A 134 11.50 -6.01 1.35
C LEU A 134 12.46 -5.09 2.10
N LYS A 135 13.60 -5.59 2.58
CA LYS A 135 14.66 -4.76 3.18
C LYS A 135 15.23 -3.77 2.17
N GLY A 136 15.42 -4.17 0.92
CA GLY A 136 15.83 -3.26 -0.14
C GLY A 136 14.84 -2.10 -0.30
N ILE A 137 13.54 -2.42 -0.45
CA ILE A 137 12.47 -1.43 -0.63
C ILE A 137 12.40 -0.47 0.57
N THR A 138 12.38 -1.00 1.78
CA THR A 138 12.20 -0.19 3.00
C THR A 138 13.43 0.65 3.33
N ALA A 139 14.65 0.15 3.06
CA ALA A 139 15.87 0.94 3.20
C ALA A 139 15.94 2.11 2.21
N LEU A 140 15.54 1.88 0.95
CA LEU A 140 15.49 2.92 -0.08
C LEU A 140 14.51 4.04 0.27
N THR A 141 13.39 3.70 0.91
CA THR A 141 12.25 4.60 1.10
C THR A 141 12.08 5.12 2.52
N ALA A 142 13.03 4.85 3.43
CA ALA A 142 12.91 5.16 4.87
C ALA A 142 11.66 4.54 5.53
N GLY A 143 11.28 3.34 5.08
CA GLY A 143 10.17 2.55 5.59
C GLY A 143 10.57 1.52 6.64
N GLN A 144 9.64 0.62 6.97
CA GLN A 144 9.84 -0.47 7.94
C GLN A 144 9.09 -1.75 7.51
N ILE A 145 9.55 -2.91 7.97
CA ILE A 145 8.91 -4.20 7.74
C ILE A 145 8.15 -4.62 9.00
N PHE A 146 6.94 -5.17 8.82
CA PHE A 146 6.07 -5.66 9.88
C PHE A 146 5.61 -7.10 9.58
N ASP A 147 5.44 -7.91 10.63
CA ASP A 147 4.83 -9.24 10.51
C ASP A 147 3.30 -9.09 10.53
N GLY A 148 2.62 -9.41 9.42
CA GLY A 148 1.17 -9.29 9.30
C GLY A 148 0.36 -10.16 10.27
N ARG A 149 0.99 -11.17 10.90
CA ARG A 149 0.36 -12.00 11.94
C ARG A 149 0.36 -11.34 13.33
N LYS A 150 1.24 -10.36 13.55
CA LYS A 150 1.48 -9.77 14.87
C LYS A 150 1.25 -8.25 14.87
N ASP A 151 1.73 -7.58 13.84
CA ASP A 151 1.99 -6.14 13.83
C ASP A 151 1.20 -5.41 12.73
N LEU A 152 0.14 -6.02 12.20
CA LEU A 152 -0.70 -5.41 11.17
C LEU A 152 -1.21 -4.03 11.57
N ILE A 153 -1.75 -3.89 12.78
CA ILE A 153 -2.25 -2.60 13.27
C ILE A 153 -1.10 -1.58 13.44
N ALA A 154 0.06 -2.02 13.90
CA ALA A 154 1.22 -1.15 14.08
C ALA A 154 1.70 -0.56 12.74
N ALA A 155 1.76 -1.38 11.69
CA ALA A 155 2.11 -0.94 10.34
C ALA A 155 1.18 0.19 9.85
N PHE A 156 -0.12 0.01 10.01
CA PHE A 156 -1.11 1.01 9.61
C PHE A 156 -1.03 2.28 10.47
N ARG A 157 -0.77 2.18 11.78
CA ARG A 157 -0.57 3.37 12.62
C ARG A 157 0.63 4.18 12.16
N LYS A 158 1.73 3.50 11.80
CA LYS A 158 2.93 4.15 11.28
C LYS A 158 2.69 4.88 9.96
N ALA A 159 1.96 4.23 9.04
CA ALA A 159 1.56 4.84 7.78
C ALA A 159 0.68 6.09 7.95
N ARG A 160 -0.08 6.17 9.04
CA ARG A 160 -0.91 7.35 9.37
C ARG A 160 -0.17 8.44 10.15
N GLY A 161 1.11 8.25 10.48
CA GLY A 161 1.88 9.17 11.31
C GLY A 161 1.52 9.13 12.80
N ASN A 162 0.74 8.13 13.22
CA ASN A 162 0.41 7.91 14.62
C ASN A 162 1.57 7.17 15.30
N ASN A 163 2.42 7.92 16.02
CA ASN A 163 3.48 7.37 16.87
C ASN A 163 2.95 7.01 18.26
#